data_AF-A0AAD4J7I6-F1
#
_entry.id   AF-A0AAD4J7I6-F1
#
_cell.length_a   1.000
_cell.length_b   1.000
_cell.length_c   1.000
_cell.angle_alpha   90.00
_cell.angle_beta   90.00
_cell.angle_gamma   90.00
#
_symmetry.space_group_name_H-M   'P 1'
#
loop_
_entity.id
_entity.type
_entity.pdbx_description
1 polymer ?
#
loop_
_entity_poly.entity_id
_entity_poly.type
_entity_poly.pdbx_seq_one_letter_code
_entity_poly.pdbx_strand_id
1 'polypeptide(L)'
;MMSQRKPINGRPSGTDGSDFSYRMVVDSRYQKVAEGKSRLGKLIFIQGFIQFLAAVVVYLSTLEGGTLDGLSVSSCLIFFISLLIGELGRKRSRAVLLKLYLFGSSVSVIIMVVSVLQSGKSLEVIKDSSKWASSKLEVSEMAVVSLGKSL
;
A
#
# COMPACT_ATOMS: atom_id res chain seq x y z
N MET A 1 25.24 15.03 58.94
CA MET A 1 25.32 14.93 57.46
C MET A 1 23.94 14.57 56.92
N MET A 2 23.23 15.56 56.39
CA MET A 2 21.91 15.34 55.76
C MET A 2 22.17 15.16 54.26
N SER A 3 22.05 13.92 53.78
CA SER A 3 22.18 13.62 52.36
C SER A 3 20.92 14.08 51.64
N GLN A 4 20.96 15.30 51.07
CA GLN A 4 19.99 15.73 50.09
C GLN A 4 20.19 14.90 48.81
N ARG A 5 19.28 13.96 48.57
CA ARG A 5 19.20 13.27 47.28
C ARG A 5 18.71 14.27 46.23
N LYS A 6 19.53 14.51 45.21
CA LYS A 6 19.15 15.29 44.02
C LYS A 6 17.90 14.66 43.40
N PRO A 7 16.83 15.42 43.11
CA PRO A 7 15.74 14.94 42.27
C PRO A 7 16.29 14.74 40.85
N ILE A 8 16.66 13.51 40.52
CA ILE A 8 16.88 13.09 39.14
C ILE A 8 15.53 13.12 38.45
N ASN A 9 15.44 13.92 37.38
CA ASN A 9 14.27 14.15 36.54
C ASN A 9 13.08 14.76 37.28
N GLY A 10 12.88 16.06 37.04
CA GLY A 10 11.77 16.84 37.57
C GLY A 10 10.44 16.12 37.41
N ARG A 11 9.76 15.93 38.54
CA ARG A 11 8.36 15.54 38.60
C ARG A 11 7.57 16.54 37.74
N PRO A 12 6.81 16.10 36.73
CA PRO A 12 5.97 17.03 35.97
C PRO A 12 5.04 17.74 36.97
N SER A 13 5.21 19.06 37.09
CA SER A 13 4.43 19.88 38.02
C SER A 13 3.02 20.04 37.45
N GLY A 14 2.16 19.10 37.80
CA GLY A 14 0.73 19.06 37.48
C GLY A 14 0.05 18.07 38.42
N THR A 15 -1.18 18.39 38.81
CA THR A 15 -2.09 17.77 39.78
C THR A 15 -1.79 16.31 40.15
N ASP A 16 -1.66 16.06 41.46
CA ASP A 16 -1.64 14.80 42.22
C ASP A 16 -1.14 13.48 41.57
N GLY A 17 -0.36 13.49 40.49
CA GLY A 17 0.13 12.28 39.84
C GLY A 17 -0.94 11.36 39.23
N SER A 18 -2.22 11.52 39.58
CA SER A 18 -3.33 10.78 38.96
C SER A 18 -3.49 11.19 37.50
N ASP A 19 -3.33 12.49 37.20
CA ASP A 19 -3.38 13.04 35.84
C ASP A 19 -2.21 12.53 34.97
N PHE A 20 -1.01 12.38 35.55
CA PHE A 20 0.14 11.82 34.84
C PHE A 20 -0.07 10.35 34.47
N SER A 21 -0.54 9.54 35.43
CA SER A 21 -0.89 8.13 35.17
C SER A 21 -2.03 8.01 34.14
N TYR A 22 -3.02 8.89 34.22
CA TYR A 22 -4.13 8.92 33.26
C TYR A 22 -3.64 9.26 31.85
N ARG A 23 -2.83 10.32 31.69
CA ARG A 23 -2.23 10.71 30.41
C ARG A 23 -1.36 9.60 29.82
N MET A 24 -0.52 8.94 30.61
CA MET A 24 0.30 7.81 30.15
C MET A 24 -0.53 6.64 29.58
N VAL A 25 -1.63 6.27 30.25
CA VAL A 25 -2.49 5.17 29.78
C VAL A 25 -3.30 5.58 28.56
N VAL A 26 -3.78 6.83 28.52
CA VAL A 26 -4.63 7.35 27.44
C VAL A 26 -3.82 7.66 26.19
N ASP A 27 -2.67 8.32 26.33
CA ASP A 27 -1.77 8.66 25.22
C ASP A 27 -1.26 7.40 24.51
N SER A 28 -0.90 6.35 25.27
CA SER A 28 -0.48 5.08 24.67
C SER A 28 -1.57 4.42 23.80
N ARG A 29 -2.86 4.59 24.15
CA ARG A 29 -3.98 4.09 23.34
C ARG A 29 -4.18 4.93 22.08
N TYR A 30 -4.14 6.25 22.21
CA TYR A 30 -4.25 7.14 21.05
C TYR A 30 -3.08 6.96 20.09
N GLN A 31 -1.86 6.77 20.60
CA GLN A 31 -0.68 6.49 19.81
C GLN A 31 -0.83 5.19 19.01
N LYS A 32 -1.29 4.09 19.64
CA LYS A 32 -1.55 2.82 18.94
C LYS A 32 -2.56 2.97 17.80
N VAL A 33 -3.62 3.76 18.00
CA VAL A 33 -4.61 4.04 16.96
C VAL A 33 -3.99 4.87 15.83
N ALA A 34 -3.19 5.90 16.16
CA ALA A 34 -2.53 6.74 15.17
C ALA A 34 -1.53 5.94 14.31
N GLU A 35 -0.70 5.10 14.94
CA GLU A 35 0.22 4.20 14.26
C GLU A 35 -0.52 3.22 13.35
N GLY A 36 -1.60 2.60 13.84
CA GLY A 36 -2.46 1.73 13.05
C GLY A 36 -3.05 2.43 11.83
N LYS A 37 -3.59 3.65 12.00
CA LYS A 37 -4.14 4.45 10.89
C LYS A 37 -3.08 4.89 9.89
N SER A 38 -1.86 5.17 10.35
CA SER A 38 -0.72 5.51 9.48
C SER A 38 -0.29 4.32 8.63
N ARG A 39 -0.08 3.16 9.27
CA ARG A 39 0.27 1.91 8.57
C ARG A 39 -0.79 1.51 7.54
N LEU A 40 -2.05 1.58 7.92
CA LEU A 40 -3.17 1.30 7.03
C LEU A 40 -3.23 2.26 5.85
N GLY A 41 -2.95 3.55 6.06
CA GLY A 41 -2.86 4.53 4.98
C GLY A 41 -1.77 4.20 3.97
N LYS A 42 -0.59 3.74 4.44
CA LYS A 42 0.48 3.27 3.56
C LYS A 42 0.07 2.06 2.73
N LEU A 43 -0.64 1.09 3.34
CA LEU A 43 -1.12 -0.09 2.62
C LEU A 43 -2.14 0.26 1.54
N ILE A 44 -3.12 1.11 1.85
CA ILE A 44 -4.11 1.60 0.88
C ILE A 44 -3.41 2.35 -0.26
N PHE A 45 -2.40 3.17 0.05
CA PHE A 45 -1.62 3.88 -0.95
C PHE A 45 -0.86 2.94 -1.89
N ILE A 46 -0.14 1.95 -1.35
CA ILE A 46 0.58 0.94 -2.13
C ILE A 46 -0.40 0.18 -3.02
N GLN A 47 -1.55 -0.23 -2.46
CA GLN A 47 -2.58 -0.95 -3.19
C GLN A 47 -3.19 -0.10 -4.32
N GLY A 48 -3.39 1.20 -4.10
CA GLY A 48 -3.80 2.14 -5.14
C GLY A 48 -2.75 2.31 -6.23
N PHE A 49 -1.46 2.33 -5.88
CA PHE A 49 -0.38 2.41 -6.85
C PHE A 49 -0.31 1.15 -7.73
N ILE A 50 -0.45 -0.04 -7.15
CA ILE A 50 -0.54 -1.30 -7.90
C ILE A 50 -1.74 -1.27 -8.85
N GLN A 51 -2.89 -0.81 -8.39
CA GLN A 51 -4.09 -0.68 -9.23
C GLN A 51 -3.88 0.27 -10.41
N PHE A 52 -3.18 1.39 -10.17
CA PHE A 52 -2.85 2.34 -11.23
C PHE A 52 -1.96 1.70 -12.30
N LEU A 53 -0.92 0.94 -11.90
CA LEU A 53 -0.09 0.20 -12.84
C LEU A 53 -0.90 -0.84 -13.63
N ALA A 54 -1.79 -1.59 -12.98
CA ALA A 54 -2.68 -2.54 -13.65
C ALA A 54 -3.59 -1.84 -14.67
N ALA A 55 -4.14 -0.67 -14.35
CA ALA A 55 -4.96 0.11 -15.26
C ALA A 55 -4.16 0.62 -16.47
N VAL A 56 -2.91 1.05 -16.28
CA VAL A 56 -2.01 1.45 -17.38
C VAL A 56 -1.75 0.28 -18.31
N VAL A 57 -1.49 -0.92 -17.78
CA VAL A 57 -1.28 -2.12 -18.60
C VAL A 57 -2.53 -2.44 -19.43
N VAL A 58 -3.72 -2.44 -18.81
CA VAL A 58 -4.98 -2.66 -19.53
C VAL A 58 -5.19 -1.60 -20.61
N TYR A 59 -4.92 -0.34 -20.31
CA TYR A 59 -5.03 0.75 -21.28
C TYR A 59 -4.07 0.58 -22.47
N LEU A 60 -2.82 0.19 -22.23
CA LEU A 60 -1.87 -0.09 -23.33
C LEU A 60 -2.37 -1.23 -24.23
N SER A 61 -2.88 -2.31 -23.65
CA SER A 61 -3.48 -3.41 -24.42
C SER A 61 -4.67 -2.97 -25.27
N THR A 62 -5.43 -1.96 -24.83
CA THR A 62 -6.53 -1.39 -25.65
C THR A 62 -6.03 -0.57 -26.83
N LEU A 63 -4.91 0.14 -26.69
CA LEU A 63 -4.31 0.92 -27.77
C LEU A 63 -3.74 0.02 -28.88
N GLU A 64 -3.24 -1.17 -28.53
CA GLU A 64 -2.74 -2.17 -29.47
C GLU A 64 -3.86 -2.94 -30.21
N GLY A 65 -5.13 -2.51 -30.07
CA GLY A 65 -6.28 -3.16 -30.70
C GLY A 65 -6.72 -4.45 -30.00
N GLY A 66 -6.26 -4.67 -28.77
CA GLY A 66 -6.63 -5.84 -27.98
C GLY A 66 -8.10 -5.83 -27.56
N THR A 67 -8.70 -7.03 -27.47
CA THR A 67 -10.05 -7.20 -26.94
C THR A 67 -10.09 -6.92 -25.44
N LEU A 68 -11.00 -6.03 -25.05
CA LEU A 68 -11.18 -5.58 -23.69
C LEU A 68 -12.04 -6.60 -22.93
N ASP A 69 -11.43 -7.38 -22.04
CA ASP A 69 -12.16 -8.35 -21.22
C ASP A 69 -13.03 -7.60 -20.20
N GLY A 70 -14.35 -7.68 -20.36
CA GLY A 70 -15.31 -7.01 -19.48
C GLY A 70 -15.20 -7.45 -18.02
N LEU A 71 -14.74 -8.68 -17.76
CA LEU A 71 -14.46 -9.15 -16.40
C LEU A 71 -13.25 -8.42 -15.79
N SER A 72 -12.17 -8.24 -16.57
CA SER A 72 -11.01 -7.47 -16.12
C SER A 72 -11.37 -6.01 -15.80
N VAL A 73 -12.18 -5.34 -16.65
CA VAL A 73 -12.65 -3.97 -16.37
C VAL A 73 -13.52 -3.89 -15.13
N SER A 74 -14.51 -4.77 -15.04
CA SER A 74 -15.45 -4.74 -13.91
C SER A 74 -14.74 -5.03 -12.60
N SER A 75 -13.80 -5.98 -12.59
CA SER A 75 -12.95 -6.21 -11.42
C SER A 75 -12.12 -4.97 -11.08
N CYS A 76 -11.49 -4.31 -12.06
CA CYS A 76 -10.74 -3.07 -11.87
C CYS A 76 -11.59 -1.95 -11.24
N LEU A 77 -12.84 -1.79 -11.69
CA LEU A 77 -13.78 -0.82 -11.11
C LEU A 77 -14.18 -1.18 -9.68
N ILE A 78 -14.50 -2.45 -9.41
CA ILE A 78 -14.85 -2.92 -8.05
C ILE A 78 -13.68 -2.71 -7.09
N PHE A 79 -12.45 -2.98 -7.54
CA PHE A 79 -11.24 -2.71 -6.76
C PHE A 79 -11.08 -1.23 -6.44
N PHE A 80 -11.28 -0.37 -7.45
CA PHE A 80 -11.16 1.08 -7.30
C PHE A 80 -12.21 1.64 -6.32
N ILE A 81 -13.47 1.22 -6.45
CA ILE A 81 -14.53 1.60 -5.50
C ILE A 81 -14.19 1.12 -4.09
N SER A 82 -13.70 -0.11 -3.95
CA SER A 82 -13.28 -0.66 -2.67
C SER A 82 -12.18 0.20 -2.03
N LEU A 83 -11.17 0.62 -2.80
CA LEU A 83 -10.11 1.51 -2.32
C LEU A 83 -10.64 2.85 -1.81
N LEU A 84 -11.59 3.47 -2.51
CA LEU A 84 -12.23 4.71 -2.07
C LEU A 84 -12.97 4.51 -0.73
N ILE A 85 -13.68 3.39 -0.58
CA ILE A 85 -14.33 3.00 0.67
C ILE A 85 -13.30 2.79 1.79
N GLY A 86 -12.16 2.18 1.49
CA GLY A 86 -11.06 1.94 2.44
C GLY A 86 -10.45 3.24 2.95
N GLU A 87 -10.15 4.17 2.05
CA GLU A 87 -9.61 5.48 2.41
C GLU A 87 -10.62 6.32 3.21
N LEU A 88 -11.90 6.27 2.83
CA LEU A 88 -12.98 6.91 3.59
C LEU A 88 -13.14 6.28 4.98
N GLY A 89 -13.07 4.95 5.08
CA GLY A 89 -13.12 4.20 6.32
C GLY A 89 -11.97 4.54 7.26
N ARG A 90 -10.76 4.68 6.71
CA ARG A 90 -9.57 5.13 7.43
C ARG A 90 -9.72 6.56 7.95
N LYS A 91 -10.16 7.51 7.11
CA LYS A 91 -10.38 8.91 7.51
C LYS A 91 -11.42 9.03 8.61
N ARG A 92 -12.57 8.36 8.45
CA ARG A 92 -13.70 8.44 9.40
C ARG A 92 -13.59 7.49 10.60
N SER A 93 -12.52 6.70 10.72
CA SER A 93 -12.36 5.66 11.76
C SER A 93 -13.56 4.69 11.84
N ARG A 94 -14.20 4.37 10.71
CA ARG A 94 -15.40 3.51 10.67
C ARG A 94 -15.00 2.08 10.33
N ALA A 95 -15.04 1.19 11.32
CA ALA A 95 -14.68 -0.22 11.15
C ALA A 95 -15.49 -0.95 10.08
N VAL A 96 -16.78 -0.61 9.92
CA VAL A 96 -17.66 -1.21 8.90
C VAL A 96 -17.16 -0.93 7.48
N LEU A 97 -16.79 0.33 7.19
CA LEU A 97 -16.23 0.69 5.88
C LEU A 97 -14.92 -0.05 5.62
N LEU A 98 -14.10 -0.23 6.65
CA LEU A 98 -12.84 -0.95 6.50
C LEU A 98 -13.03 -2.45 6.25
N LYS A 99 -14.06 -3.05 6.85
CA LYS A 99 -14.47 -4.44 6.55
C LYS A 99 -14.97 -4.58 5.12
N LEU A 100 -15.80 -3.63 4.65
CA LEU A 100 -16.28 -3.61 3.27
C LEU A 100 -15.14 -3.45 2.27
N TYR A 101 -14.19 -2.56 2.55
CA TYR A 101 -12.95 -2.44 1.77
C TYR A 101 -12.22 -3.77 1.66
N LEU A 102 -11.96 -4.43 2.79
CA LEU A 102 -11.22 -5.70 2.80
C LEU A 102 -11.95 -6.78 2.01
N PHE A 103 -13.27 -6.88 2.18
CA PHE A 103 -14.09 -7.84 1.44
C PHE A 103 -14.09 -7.55 -0.07
N GLY A 104 -14.41 -6.32 -0.46
CA GLY A 104 -14.49 -5.91 -1.87
C GLY A 104 -13.14 -6.02 -2.59
N SER A 105 -12.05 -5.59 -1.96
CA SER A 105 -10.72 -5.74 -2.55
C SER A 105 -10.33 -7.21 -2.73
N SER A 106 -10.64 -8.06 -1.75
CA SER A 106 -10.32 -9.50 -1.83
C SER A 106 -11.08 -10.20 -2.95
N VAL A 107 -12.39 -9.97 -3.04
CA VAL A 107 -13.24 -10.52 -4.11
C VAL A 107 -12.74 -10.06 -5.48
N SER A 108 -12.40 -8.79 -5.61
CA SER A 108 -11.90 -8.24 -6.86
C SER A 108 -10.56 -8.85 -7.28
N VAL A 109 -9.62 -9.08 -6.36
CA VAL A 109 -8.36 -9.76 -6.69
C VAL A 109 -8.63 -11.19 -7.16
N ILE A 110 -9.54 -11.91 -6.50
CA ILE A 110 -9.89 -13.28 -6.90
C ILE A 110 -10.46 -13.29 -8.32
N ILE A 111 -11.41 -12.40 -8.63
CA ILE A 111 -11.99 -12.28 -9.98
C ILE A 111 -10.89 -11.96 -11.00
N MET A 112 -10.02 -11.00 -10.70
CA MET A 112 -8.92 -10.61 -11.58
C MET A 112 -7.96 -11.78 -11.86
N VAL A 113 -7.58 -12.55 -10.82
CA VAL A 113 -6.73 -13.73 -10.98
C VAL A 113 -7.41 -14.80 -11.84
N VAL A 114 -8.70 -15.05 -11.62
CA VAL A 114 -9.48 -16.01 -12.41
C VAL A 114 -9.57 -15.56 -13.87
N SER A 115 -9.84 -14.28 -14.13
CA SER A 115 -9.84 -13.72 -15.50
C SER A 115 -8.50 -13.89 -16.19
N VAL A 116 -7.39 -13.63 -15.49
CA VAL A 116 -6.05 -13.80 -16.04
C VAL A 116 -5.78 -15.27 -16.38
N LEU A 117 -6.14 -16.21 -15.50
CA LEU A 117 -5.99 -17.65 -15.74
C LEU A 117 -6.80 -18.15 -16.94
N GLN A 118 -8.03 -17.67 -17.10
CA GLN A 118 -8.89 -18.05 -18.23
C GLN A 118 -8.40 -17.47 -19.55
N SER A 119 -7.75 -16.31 -19.53
CA SER A 119 -7.36 -15.60 -20.75
C SER A 119 -6.20 -16.24 -21.53
N GLY A 120 -5.49 -17.25 -20.99
CA GLY A 120 -4.35 -17.92 -21.65
C GLY A 120 -3.10 -17.05 -21.89
N LYS A 121 -3.27 -15.72 -21.90
CA LYS A 121 -2.26 -14.66 -22.13
C LYS A 121 -1.24 -14.51 -20.99
N SER A 122 -1.49 -15.14 -19.84
CA SER A 122 -0.68 -15.01 -18.61
C SER A 122 0.79 -15.43 -18.82
N LEU A 123 1.04 -16.54 -19.52
CA LEU A 123 2.41 -17.01 -19.75
C LEU A 123 3.17 -16.13 -20.75
N GLU A 124 2.49 -15.58 -21.75
CA GLU A 124 3.12 -14.78 -22.80
C GLU A 124 3.47 -13.38 -22.28
N VAL A 125 2.56 -12.72 -21.55
CA VAL A 125 2.81 -11.39 -20.96
C VAL A 125 3.88 -11.44 -19.86
N ILE A 126 3.91 -12.49 -19.03
CA ILE A 126 4.98 -12.68 -18.02
C ILE A 126 6.33 -12.92 -18.71
N LYS A 127 6.33 -13.68 -19.81
CA LYS A 127 7.55 -13.98 -20.59
C LYS A 127 8.05 -12.77 -21.37
N ASP A 128 7.18 -11.94 -21.91
CA ASP A 128 7.56 -10.70 -22.58
C ASP A 128 8.01 -9.64 -21.57
N SER A 129 7.35 -9.54 -20.42
CA SER A 129 7.79 -8.63 -19.34
C SER A 129 9.16 -9.03 -18.78
N SER A 130 9.45 -10.32 -18.64
CA SER A 130 10.77 -10.78 -18.17
C SER A 130 11.84 -10.56 -19.23
N LYS A 131 11.51 -10.77 -20.51
CA LYS A 131 12.40 -10.49 -21.64
C LYS A 131 12.73 -9.00 -21.77
N TRP A 132 11.72 -8.14 -21.59
CA TRP A 132 11.91 -6.69 -21.54
C TRP A 132 12.77 -6.26 -20.35
N ALA A 133 12.53 -6.82 -19.15
CA ALA A 133 13.32 -6.53 -17.96
C ALA A 133 14.80 -6.96 -18.13
N SER A 134 15.06 -8.13 -18.70
CA SER A 134 16.42 -8.58 -19.05
C SER A 134 17.08 -7.64 -20.06
N SER A 135 16.38 -7.22 -21.11
CA SER A 135 16.94 -6.30 -22.11
C SER A 135 17.32 -4.93 -21.53
N LYS A 136 16.53 -4.41 -20.58
CA LYS A 136 16.83 -3.18 -19.84
C LYS A 136 18.09 -3.31 -18.99
N LEU A 137 18.28 -4.47 -18.34
CA LEU A 137 19.46 -4.76 -17.54
C LEU A 137 20.71 -4.86 -18.43
N GLU A 138 20.63 -5.58 -19.55
CA GLU A 138 21.74 -5.70 -20.52
C GLU A 138 22.16 -4.34 -21.09
N VAL A 139 21.20 -3.48 -21.47
CA VAL A 139 21.50 -2.12 -21.95
C VAL A 139 22.15 -1.27 -20.86
N SER A 140 21.71 -1.41 -19.61
CA SER A 140 22.32 -0.68 -18.49
C SER A 140 23.74 -1.15 -18.17
N GLU A 141 24.00 -2.45 -18.28
CA GLU A 141 25.32 -3.04 -18.07
C GLU A 141 26.28 -2.65 -19.21
N MET A 142 25.82 -2.67 -20.46
CA MET A 142 26.56 -2.17 -21.63
C MET A 142 26.91 -0.68 -21.49
N ALA A 143 25.99 0.14 -20.96
CA ALA A 143 26.23 1.56 -20.74
C ALA A 143 27.28 1.80 -19.63
N VAL A 144 27.25 1.02 -18.55
CA VAL A 144 28.25 1.09 -17.47
C VAL A 144 29.63 0.64 -17.95
N VAL A 145 29.71 -0.45 -18.73
CA VAL A 145 30.97 -0.93 -19.31
C VAL A 145 31.55 0.07 -20.32
N SER A 146 30.69 0.78 -21.06
CA SER A 146 31.11 1.81 -22.01
C SER A 146 31.62 3.08 -21.31
N LEU A 147 31.01 3.48 -20.19
CA LEU A 147 31.50 4.60 -19.38
C LEU A 147 32.82 4.26 -18.66
N GLY A 148 32.99 3.02 -18.20
CA GLY A 148 34.23 2.58 -17.53
C GLY A 148 35.44 2.46 -18.45
N LYS A 149 35.24 2.38 -19.77
CA LYS A 149 36.31 2.35 -20.78
C LYS A 149 36.76 3.74 -21.26
N SER A 150 36.09 4.82 -20.83
CA SER A 150 36.40 6.20 -21.21
C SER A 150 37.20 6.98 -20.15
N LEU A 151 37.85 6.28 -19.20
CA LEU A 151 38.68 6.86 -18.16
C LEU A 151 40.12 6.33 -18.24
#